data_AF-A0A382EFS6-F1
#
_entry.id   AF-A0A382EFS6-F1
#
_cell.length_a   1.000
_cell.length_b   1.000
_cell.length_c   1.000
_cell.angle_alpha   90.00
_cell.angle_beta   90.00
_cell.angle_gamma   90.00
#
_symmetry.space_group_name_H-M   'P 1'
#
loop_
_entity.id
_entity.type
_entity.pdbx_description
1 polymer ?
#
loop_
_entity_poly.entity_id
_entity_poly.type
_entity_poly.pdbx_seq_one_letter_code
_entity_poly.pdbx_strand_id
1 'polypeptide(L)'
;MAKNKNNQAIWNKRIKKNSSLLFQEIGSSINVDKRLFKEDIKGSLVHVEMLSKQKIISLKIKNKIIKGLKKIEKEIFQKKFIFSKKYEDIHMNIEKRLFI
;
A
#
# COMPACT_ATOMS: atom_id res chain seq x y z
N MET A 1 -6.34 -12.86 -9.38
CA MET A 1 -5.85 -11.47 -9.59
C MET A 1 -4.53 -11.63 -10.30
N ALA A 2 -4.40 -11.08 -11.52
CA ALA A 2 -3.13 -11.14 -12.24
C ALA A 2 -2.02 -10.56 -11.33
N LYS A 3 -0.89 -11.25 -11.22
CA LYS A 3 0.29 -10.76 -10.47
C LYS A 3 0.64 -9.37 -11.03
N ASN A 4 0.32 -8.32 -10.27
CA ASN A 4 0.68 -6.97 -10.68
C ASN A 4 2.18 -6.79 -10.49
N LYS A 5 2.94 -6.83 -11.58
CA LYS A 5 4.41 -6.68 -11.59
C LYS A 5 4.88 -5.28 -11.16
N ASN A 6 3.95 -4.33 -10.97
CA ASN A 6 4.25 -2.90 -10.90
C ASN A 6 3.99 -2.22 -9.53
N ASN A 7 3.83 -2.96 -8.43
CA ASN A 7 3.89 -2.35 -7.09
C ASN A 7 5.36 -2.18 -6.69
N GLN A 8 6.00 -1.24 -7.35
CA GLN A 8 7.33 -0.73 -7.08
C GLN A 8 7.20 0.72 -6.62
N ALA A 9 8.23 1.23 -5.97
CA ALA A 9 8.39 2.64 -5.64
C ALA A 9 8.03 3.56 -6.82
N ILE A 10 7.38 4.71 -6.55
CA ILE A 10 6.72 5.55 -7.57
C ILE A 10 7.69 5.99 -8.67
N TRP A 11 8.95 6.26 -8.32
CA TRP A 11 9.98 6.70 -9.27
C TRP A 11 10.37 5.62 -10.29
N ASN A 12 10.12 4.33 -10.05
CA ASN A 12 10.41 3.27 -11.02
C ASN A 12 9.60 3.42 -12.32
N LYS A 13 8.47 4.13 -12.29
CA LYS A 13 7.71 4.45 -13.50
C LYS A 13 8.42 5.45 -14.41
N ARG A 14 9.29 6.31 -13.85
CA ARG A 14 9.97 7.41 -14.57
C ARG A 14 11.45 7.13 -14.79
N ILE A 15 12.11 6.47 -13.83
CA ILE A 15 13.53 6.17 -13.85
C ILE A 15 13.70 4.67 -14.08
N LYS A 16 14.29 4.31 -15.22
CA LYS A 16 14.50 2.90 -15.62
C LYS A 16 15.61 2.20 -14.84
N LYS A 17 16.51 2.95 -14.21
CA LYS A 17 17.61 2.41 -13.41
C LYS A 17 17.10 2.08 -11.99
N ASN A 18 17.52 0.95 -11.45
CA ASN A 18 17.22 0.58 -10.07
C ASN A 18 17.76 1.63 -9.10
N SER A 19 17.00 1.99 -8.07
CA SER A 19 17.49 2.81 -6.96
C SER A 19 18.65 2.14 -6.26
N SER A 20 19.68 2.92 -5.92
CA SER A 20 20.70 2.48 -4.98
C SER A 20 20.09 2.16 -3.61
N LEU A 21 20.78 1.35 -2.82
CA LEU A 21 20.40 1.11 -1.43
C LEU A 21 20.41 2.41 -0.62
N LEU A 22 21.43 3.25 -0.82
CA LEU A 22 21.55 4.55 -0.17
C LEU A 22 20.33 5.45 -0.43
N PHE A 23 19.83 5.49 -1.68
CA PHE A 23 18.64 6.26 -2.00
C PHE A 23 17.39 5.70 -1.33
N GLN A 24 17.23 4.38 -1.26
CA GLN A 24 16.11 3.75 -0.54
C GLN A 24 16.17 4.04 0.97
N GLU A 25 17.37 4.08 1.56
CA GLU A 25 17.52 4.35 2.98
C GLU A 25 17.21 5.80 3.35
N ILE A 26 17.66 6.75 2.54
CA ILE A 26 17.45 8.19 2.78
C ILE A 26 16.04 8.60 2.37
N GLY A 27 15.51 8.07 1.27
CA GLY A 27 14.20 8.42 0.72
C GLY A 27 13.02 7.74 1.41
N SER A 28 13.26 6.73 2.25
CA SER A 28 12.18 6.01 2.93
C SER A 28 11.78 6.69 4.24
N SER A 29 10.49 7.02 4.35
CA SER A 29 9.87 7.52 5.59
C SER A 29 9.31 6.42 6.49
N ILE A 30 9.38 5.15 6.08
CA ILE A 30 8.69 4.02 6.75
C ILE A 30 9.00 3.86 8.24
N ASN A 31 10.22 4.21 8.65
CA ASN A 31 10.63 4.12 10.05
C ASN A 31 9.83 5.08 10.95
N VAL A 32 9.33 6.16 10.36
CA VAL A 32 8.64 7.26 11.02
C VAL A 32 7.13 7.16 10.78
N ASP A 33 6.71 7.02 9.53
CA ASP A 33 5.30 7.12 9.13
C ASP A 33 4.47 5.85 9.35
N LYS A 34 5.09 4.68 9.64
CA LYS A 34 4.36 3.43 9.94
C LYS A 34 3.35 3.58 11.09
N ARG A 35 3.53 4.59 11.95
CA ARG A 35 2.58 4.94 13.02
C ARG A 35 1.21 5.40 12.48
N LEU A 36 1.17 5.89 11.23
CA LEU A 36 0.00 6.46 10.55
C LEU A 36 -0.81 5.40 9.77
N PHE A 37 -0.54 4.11 9.98
CA PHE A 37 -1.20 3.04 9.23
C PHE A 37 -2.72 3.06 9.38
N LYS A 38 -3.24 3.52 10.53
CA LYS A 38 -4.69 3.57 10.77
C LYS A 38 -5.35 4.65 9.92
N GLU A 39 -4.71 5.81 9.83
CA GLU A 39 -5.16 6.95 9.05
C GLU A 39 -5.13 6.62 7.56
N ASP A 40 -4.04 6.01 7.07
CA ASP A 40 -3.93 5.56 5.68
C ASP A 40 -5.02 4.53 5.31
N ILE A 41 -5.21 3.50 6.16
CA ILE A 41 -6.25 2.49 5.92
C ILE A 41 -7.64 3.11 5.95
N LYS A 42 -7.92 4.02 6.90
CA LYS A 42 -9.21 4.71 6.99
C LYS A 42 -9.48 5.55 5.75
N GLY A 43 -8.49 6.32 5.28
CA GLY A 43 -8.57 7.09 4.04
C GLY A 43 -8.82 6.18 2.83
N SER A 44 -8.08 5.08 2.73
CA SER A 44 -8.23 4.08 1.67
C SER A 44 -9.61 3.42 1.65
N LEU A 45 -10.20 3.11 2.82
CA LEU A 45 -11.56 2.56 2.90
C LEU A 45 -12.60 3.53 2.34
N VAL A 46 -12.53 4.81 2.71
CA VAL A 46 -13.43 5.85 2.21
C VAL A 46 -13.25 6.05 0.70
N HIS A 47 -12.00 6.08 0.24
CA HIS A 47 -11.69 6.22 -1.17
C HIS A 47 -12.28 5.06 -2.00
N VAL A 48 -12.14 3.82 -1.53
CA VAL A 48 -12.69 2.62 -2.19
C VAL A 48 -14.23 2.65 -2.23
N GLU A 49 -14.88 3.12 -1.16
CA GLU A 49 -16.33 3.34 -1.16
C GLU A 49 -16.74 4.39 -2.19
N MET A 50 -16.02 5.51 -2.28
CA MET A 50 -16.25 6.54 -3.30
C MET A 50 -16.09 5.98 -4.72
N LEU A 51 -15.00 5.26 -5.01
CA LEU A 51 -14.75 4.66 -6.32
C LEU A 51 -15.88 3.72 -6.76
N SER A 52 -16.45 2.96 -5.82
CA SER A 52 -17.60 2.10 -6.13
C SER A 52 -18.87 2.90 -6.39
N LYS A 53 -19.12 3.99 -5.65
CA LYS A 53 -20.27 4.88 -5.88
C LYS A 53 -20.20 5.56 -7.25
N GLN A 54 -19.00 5.96 -7.67
CA GLN A 54 -18.73 6.52 -8.99
C GLN A 54 -18.71 5.47 -10.10
N LYS A 55 -18.99 4.20 -9.80
CA LYS A 55 -18.98 3.07 -10.75
C LYS A 55 -17.62 2.85 -11.44
N ILE A 56 -16.52 3.36 -10.87
CA ILE A 56 -15.15 3.12 -11.35
C ILE A 56 -14.72 1.69 -11.06
N ILE A 57 -15.18 1.12 -9.93
CA ILE A 57 -14.97 -0.28 -9.57
C ILE A 57 -16.30 -0.97 -9.25
N SER A 58 -16.37 -2.28 -9.49
CA SER A 58 -17.55 -3.08 -9.14
C SER A 58 -17.66 -3.29 -7.63
N LEU A 59 -18.89 -3.55 -7.14
CA LEU A 59 -19.14 -3.88 -5.73
C LEU A 59 -18.32 -5.10 -5.27
N LYS A 60 -18.10 -6.07 -6.17
CA LYS A 60 -17.26 -7.26 -5.92
C LYS A 60 -15.80 -6.85 -5.66
N ILE A 61 -15.25 -5.94 -6.45
CA ILE A 61 -13.88 -5.43 -6.26
C ILE A 61 -13.79 -4.60 -4.98
N LYS A 62 -14.76 -3.71 -4.74
CA LYS A 62 -14.88 -2.91 -3.51
C LYS A 62 -14.78 -3.79 -2.26
N ASN A 63 -15.66 -4.79 -2.16
CA ASN A 63 -15.73 -5.68 -1.01
C ASN A 63 -14.44 -6.50 -0.82
N LYS A 64 -13.76 -6.84 -1.92
CA LYS A 64 -12.47 -7.53 -1.86
C LYS A 64 -11.36 -6.64 -1.30
N ILE A 65 -11.29 -5.39 -1.75
CA ILE A 65 -10.31 -4.42 -1.25
C ILE A 65 -10.54 -4.11 0.23
N ILE A 66 -11.79 -3.84 0.63
CA ILE A 66 -12.14 -3.58 2.04
C ILE A 66 -11.73 -4.74 2.94
N LYS A 67 -12.00 -5.99 2.53
CA LYS A 67 -11.56 -7.18 3.29
C LYS A 67 -10.03 -7.27 3.38
N GLY A 68 -9.33 -6.95 2.31
CA GLY A 68 -7.85 -6.91 2.29
C GLY A 68 -7.29 -5.85 3.24
N LEU A 69 -7.80 -4.63 3.19
CA LEU A 69 -7.37 -3.53 4.08
C LEU A 69 -7.60 -3.87 5.56
N LYS A 70 -8.77 -4.42 5.92
CA LYS A 70 -9.04 -4.87 7.30
C LYS A 70 -8.14 -6.03 7.74
N LYS A 71 -7.73 -6.90 6.82
CA LYS A 71 -6.77 -7.98 7.11
C LYS A 71 -5.39 -7.40 7.40
N ILE A 72 -4.94 -6.45 6.59
CA ILE A 72 -3.66 -5.75 6.75
C ILE A 72 -3.61 -5.01 8.08
N GLU A 73 -4.67 -4.29 8.41
CA GLU A 73 -4.81 -3.60 9.70
C GLU A 73 -4.56 -4.57 10.87
N LYS A 74 -5.23 -5.73 10.86
CA LYS A 74 -5.04 -6.78 11.88
C LYS A 74 -3.61 -7.34 11.89
N GLU A 75 -3.00 -7.55 10.73
CA GLU A 75 -1.61 -8.03 10.63
C GLU A 75 -0.63 -7.02 11.26
N ILE A 76 -0.84 -5.72 11.05
CA ILE A 76 -0.02 -4.66 11.66
C ILE A 76 -0.20 -4.65 13.18
N PHE A 77 -1.45 -4.69 13.67
CA PHE A 77 -1.75 -4.75 15.10
C PHE A 77 -1.13 -5.97 15.79
N GLN A 78 -1.15 -7.14 15.13
CA GLN A 78 -0.58 -8.38 15.64
C GLN A 78 0.94 -8.46 15.48
N LYS A 79 1.60 -7.39 15.01
CA LYS A 79 3.05 -7.37 14.71
C LYS A 79 3.49 -8.46 13.71
N LYS A 80 2.58 -8.91 12.84
CA LYS A 80 2.84 -9.91 11.78
C LYS A 80 3.15 -9.28 10.42
N PHE A 81 2.85 -8.00 10.25
CA PHE A 81 3.16 -7.26 9.04
C PHE A 81 4.66 -6.92 8.97
N ILE A 82 5.31 -7.23 7.84
CA ILE A 82 6.72 -6.94 7.60
C ILE A 82 6.82 -5.68 6.75
N PHE A 83 7.25 -4.58 7.37
CA PHE A 83 7.53 -3.33 6.67
C PHE A 83 8.84 -3.42 5.87
N SER A 84 8.89 -2.73 4.74
CA SER A 84 10.10 -2.66 3.91
C SER A 84 10.37 -1.24 3.44
N LYS A 85 11.62 -0.78 3.63
CA LYS A 85 12.14 0.48 3.07
C LYS A 85 12.09 0.52 1.54
N LYS A 86 12.07 -0.66 0.89
CA LYS A 86 11.90 -0.78 -0.57
C LYS A 86 10.62 -0.14 -1.07
N TYR A 87 9.59 -0.09 -0.22
CA TYR A 87 8.31 0.52 -0.53
C TYR A 87 8.20 1.92 0.06
N GLU A 88 9.29 2.65 0.29
CA GLU A 88 9.33 4.08 0.66
C GLU A 88 8.59 4.48 1.94
N ASP A 89 7.26 4.43 1.93
CA ASP A 89 6.35 4.96 2.93
C ASP A 89 5.27 3.94 3.35
N ILE A 90 4.43 4.32 4.31
CA ILE A 90 3.35 3.47 4.82
C ILE A 90 2.31 3.13 3.74
N HIS A 91 1.95 4.10 2.88
CA HIS A 91 0.95 3.95 1.83
C HIS A 91 1.34 2.82 0.86
N MET A 92 2.56 2.88 0.35
CA MET A 92 3.12 1.91 -0.60
C MET A 92 3.33 0.53 0.04
N ASN A 93 3.67 0.46 1.34
CA ASN A 93 3.73 -0.82 2.07
C ASN A 93 2.35 -1.50 2.14
N ILE A 94 1.30 -0.74 2.50
CA ILE A 94 -0.08 -1.25 2.56
C ILE A 94 -0.58 -1.64 1.17
N GLU A 95 -0.37 -0.77 0.17
CA GLU A 95 -0.75 -1.07 -1.21
C GLU A 95 -0.05 -2.34 -1.70
N LYS A 96 1.28 -2.46 -1.51
CA LYS A 96 2.00 -3.68 -1.90
C LYS A 96 1.41 -4.92 -1.28
N ARG A 97 1.13 -4.90 0.02
CA ARG A 97 0.57 -6.04 0.73
C ARG A 97 -0.85 -6.37 0.24
N LEU A 98 -1.65 -5.38 -0.16
CA LEU A 98 -3.03 -5.57 -0.63
C LEU A 98 -3.11 -6.37 -1.94
N PHE A 99 -2.10 -6.23 -2.82
CA PHE A 99 -2.05 -6.94 -4.10
C PHE A 99 -1.47 -8.36 -4.01
N ILE A 100 -0.96 -8.78 -2.84
CA ILE A 100 -0.37 -10.11 -2.56
C ILE A 100 -1.36 -10.96 -1.75
#